data_AF-A0A1W9TI52-F1
#
_entry.id   AF-A0A1W9TI52-F1
#
_cell.length_a   1.000
_cell.length_b   1.000
_cell.length_c   1.000
_cell.angle_alpha   90.00
_cell.angle_beta   90.00
_cell.angle_gamma   90.00
#
_symmetry.space_group_name_H-M   'P 1'
#
loop_
_entity.id
_entity.type
_entity.pdbx_description
1 polymer ?
#
loop_
_entity_poly.entity_id
_entity_poly.type
_entity_poly.pdbx_seq_one_letter_code
_entity_poly.pdbx_strand_id
1 'polypeptide(L)'
;MQKKIIKFLLIIILLIGGGCFSEDNDKEENISTKKPNIEIIIPEGGLVGEELILKIVETDMEELNYNYLWELPENVEIISGDKTSKELKIKVTTLGEYLISVKGFNDEMERELTDGTLKIEEVVFNYQGLFGTKNRDSLWDLDYKNGNIVFFGSNLIENTNFNVYSMNVNSVNGGINWTTILGGNGDDISKTGIALEEDFLLGGETSSTDLTMKIKGESDAQIIKLNSEGKFVKNFIYGGDGNDWITKIIEIDEGYIIGGSTNSQDIEGCINQGGYDTFLLEIDKKLENIKWIKFYGTEGNDFLVDLKKKKANNGYLLGLEVGNDDEENILLLDINNDGTENWRRKIEKDNNLANGKQFEILETKKGILVVASIKSMGGGVTANENLDIFVAEVSEEKIEWDKNFGGTNDDYGIAVEELDDGYIIIGSSNSTDFEGIKNIGGTDVVVLKINKETGNCVWKNSYGGLGDEIAVSSSIDEDKKIIYIGAKTNSTEIGGIKNNGLEDIYLLSLKYGI
;
A
#
# COMPACT_ATOMS: atom_id res chain seq x y z
N MET A 1 -5.00 12.18 -21.68
CA MET A 1 -4.21 11.13 -21.03
C MET A 1 -4.37 9.84 -21.82
N GLN A 2 -3.27 9.26 -22.31
CA GLN A 2 -3.32 8.02 -23.07
C GLN A 2 -3.59 6.84 -22.12
N LYS A 3 -4.69 6.14 -22.37
CA LYS A 3 -5.11 4.92 -21.67
C LYS A 3 -4.22 3.75 -22.11
N LYS A 4 -3.58 3.09 -21.14
CA LYS A 4 -3.14 1.71 -21.27
C LYS A 4 -3.31 1.01 -19.93
N ILE A 5 -4.43 0.30 -19.81
CA ILE A 5 -4.56 -0.79 -18.84
C ILE A 5 -3.70 -1.92 -19.41
N ILE A 6 -2.46 -2.03 -18.93
CA ILE A 6 -1.65 -3.20 -19.23
C ILE A 6 -2.02 -4.21 -18.13
N LYS A 7 -2.95 -5.11 -18.45
CA LYS A 7 -2.87 -6.44 -17.84
C LYS A 7 -1.54 -6.98 -18.30
N PHE A 8 -0.59 -7.12 -17.38
CA PHE A 8 0.60 -7.87 -17.71
C PHE A 8 0.17 -9.28 -18.11
N LEU A 9 0.94 -9.81 -19.05
CA LEU A 9 1.06 -11.20 -19.40
C LEU A 9 2.58 -11.41 -19.42
N LEU A 10 3.18 -11.56 -18.25
CA LEU A 10 4.58 -11.96 -18.05
C LEU A 10 4.75 -13.36 -18.61
N ILE A 11 5.21 -13.39 -19.85
CA ILE A 11 5.82 -14.55 -20.46
C ILE A 11 7.19 -14.68 -19.81
N ILE A 12 7.40 -15.70 -18.98
CA ILE A 12 8.75 -16.05 -18.51
C ILE A 12 9.50 -16.64 -19.71
N ILE A 13 10.26 -15.79 -20.41
CA ILE A 13 11.18 -16.22 -21.48
C ILE A 13 12.51 -16.56 -20.81
N LEU A 14 12.78 -17.85 -20.62
CA LEU A 14 14.08 -18.34 -20.16
C LEU A 14 14.96 -18.69 -21.38
N LEU A 15 15.92 -17.83 -21.67
CA LEU A 15 17.01 -18.07 -22.62
C LEU A 15 18.32 -18.13 -21.83
N ILE A 16 18.92 -19.31 -21.65
CA ILE A 16 20.30 -19.39 -21.16
C ILE A 16 21.08 -20.49 -21.89
N GLY A 17 22.19 -20.08 -22.51
CA GLY A 17 23.17 -20.94 -23.15
C GLY A 17 24.31 -21.39 -22.23
N GLY A 18 24.84 -22.57 -22.55
CA GLY A 18 26.28 -22.90 -22.53
C GLY A 18 27.03 -22.91 -21.19
N GLY A 19 26.96 -24.02 -20.45
CA GLY A 19 27.95 -24.40 -19.43
C GLY A 19 29.07 -25.27 -20.00
N CYS A 20 30.32 -24.86 -19.73
CA CYS A 20 31.61 -25.35 -20.23
C CYS A 20 32.02 -26.73 -19.66
N PHE A 21 32.68 -27.58 -20.46
CA PHE A 21 33.54 -28.66 -19.97
C PHE A 21 34.95 -28.55 -20.58
N SER A 22 35.93 -28.75 -19.71
CA SER A 22 37.37 -28.67 -19.93
C SER A 22 37.88 -29.68 -20.96
N GLU A 23 38.85 -29.24 -21.76
CA GLU A 23 39.59 -30.02 -22.74
C GLU A 23 40.22 -31.28 -22.13
N ASP A 24 39.79 -32.45 -22.61
CA ASP A 24 40.68 -33.59 -22.81
C ASP A 24 40.42 -34.14 -24.21
N ASN A 25 41.51 -34.26 -24.96
CA ASN A 25 41.54 -34.64 -26.38
C ASN A 25 41.08 -36.08 -26.58
N ASP A 26 40.07 -36.32 -27.43
CA ASP A 26 40.21 -37.24 -28.55
C ASP A 26 39.09 -37.07 -29.59
N LYS A 27 39.45 -37.31 -30.85
CA LYS A 27 38.68 -37.02 -32.06
C LYS A 27 37.43 -37.91 -32.18
N GLU A 28 36.25 -37.32 -32.08
CA GLU A 28 35.03 -37.84 -32.72
C GLU A 28 34.29 -36.73 -33.46
N GLU A 29 33.65 -37.14 -34.56
CA GLU A 29 33.07 -36.32 -35.62
C GLU A 29 32.04 -35.31 -35.11
N ASN A 30 32.07 -34.09 -35.68
CA ASN A 30 31.09 -33.03 -35.46
C ASN A 30 29.68 -33.48 -35.90
N ILE A 31 28.96 -34.19 -35.03
CA ILE A 31 27.50 -34.16 -35.01
C ILE A 31 27.13 -32.74 -34.59
N SER A 32 26.35 -32.06 -35.42
CA SER A 32 25.73 -30.77 -35.10
C SER A 32 25.14 -30.80 -33.69
N THR A 33 25.83 -30.17 -32.72
CA THR A 33 25.38 -30.06 -31.33
C THR A 33 24.33 -28.95 -31.16
N LYS A 34 23.49 -28.74 -32.18
CA LYS A 34 22.31 -27.87 -32.05
C LYS A 34 21.37 -28.52 -31.04
N LYS A 35 21.34 -27.97 -29.82
CA LYS A 35 20.35 -28.33 -28.81
C LYS A 35 19.01 -27.71 -29.19
N PRO A 36 17.89 -28.43 -29.12
CA PRO A 36 16.60 -27.79 -29.21
C PRO A 36 16.47 -26.81 -28.04
N ASN A 37 16.09 -25.57 -28.33
CA ASN A 37 15.69 -24.63 -27.28
C ASN A 37 14.23 -24.92 -26.97
N ILE A 38 13.98 -25.48 -25.78
CA ILE A 38 12.64 -25.69 -25.26
C ILE A 38 12.28 -24.55 -24.33
N GLU A 39 11.21 -23.86 -24.67
CA GLU A 39 10.58 -22.88 -23.78
C GLU A 39 9.40 -23.55 -23.06
N ILE A 40 9.38 -23.42 -21.73
CA ILE A 40 8.23 -23.80 -20.89
C ILE A 40 7.42 -22.54 -20.67
N ILE A 41 6.19 -22.50 -21.21
CA ILE A 41 5.27 -21.40 -20.91
C ILE A 41 4.52 -21.73 -19.63
N ILE A 42 4.73 -20.89 -18.61
CA ILE A 42 4.00 -20.87 -17.35
C ILE A 42 3.06 -19.66 -17.40
N PRO A 43 1.74 -19.82 -17.21
CA PRO A 43 0.82 -18.69 -17.13
C PRO A 43 1.17 -17.81 -15.91
N GLU A 44 1.03 -16.49 -16.05
CA GLU A 44 1.10 -15.55 -14.93
C GLU A 44 0.09 -15.89 -13.83
N GLY A 45 0.47 -15.68 -12.57
CA GLY A 45 -0.47 -15.64 -11.44
C GLY A 45 -1.25 -16.94 -11.29
N GLY A 46 -0.58 -17.99 -10.83
CA GLY A 46 -1.25 -19.22 -10.41
C GLY A 46 -1.66 -19.09 -8.95
N LEU A 47 -2.96 -19.09 -8.70
CA LEU A 47 -3.51 -19.23 -7.36
C LEU A 47 -3.57 -20.69 -6.95
N VAL A 48 -3.64 -20.93 -5.64
CA VAL A 48 -3.72 -22.30 -5.11
C VAL A 48 -5.06 -22.93 -5.51
N GLY A 49 -5.02 -23.93 -6.38
CA GLY A 49 -6.18 -24.73 -6.75
C GLY A 49 -6.73 -24.54 -8.17
N GLU A 50 -6.15 -23.65 -8.97
CA GLU A 50 -6.53 -23.44 -10.38
C GLU A 50 -5.83 -24.40 -11.37
N GLU A 51 -6.39 -24.52 -12.59
CA GLU A 51 -5.83 -25.28 -13.71
C GLU A 51 -4.79 -24.45 -14.46
N LEU A 52 -3.56 -24.96 -14.57
CA LEU A 52 -2.44 -24.34 -15.29
C LEU A 52 -2.10 -25.17 -16.54
N ILE A 53 -1.67 -24.51 -17.61
CA ILE A 53 -1.27 -25.15 -18.87
C ILE A 53 0.23 -25.00 -19.06
N LEU A 54 0.95 -26.11 -19.07
CA LEU A 54 2.37 -26.16 -19.44
C LEU A 54 2.48 -26.49 -20.92
N LYS A 55 3.38 -25.80 -21.63
CA LYS A 55 3.59 -26.02 -23.06
C LYS A 55 5.06 -26.05 -23.43
N ILE A 56 5.42 -27.02 -24.27
CA ILE A 56 6.73 -27.14 -24.91
C ILE A 56 6.68 -26.36 -26.22
N VAL A 57 7.56 -25.37 -26.38
CA VAL A 57 7.80 -24.69 -27.66
C VAL A 57 9.19 -25.06 -28.15
N GLU A 58 9.26 -25.63 -29.36
CA GLU A 58 10.51 -25.95 -30.05
C GLU A 58 10.99 -24.74 -30.85
N THR A 59 12.21 -24.26 -30.60
CA THR A 59 12.85 -23.21 -31.41
C THR A 59 14.14 -23.72 -32.05
N ASP A 60 14.40 -23.31 -33.30
CA ASP A 60 15.50 -23.75 -34.18
C ASP A 60 15.53 -25.26 -34.53
N MET A 61 14.58 -25.70 -35.37
CA MET A 61 14.52 -27.08 -35.86
C MET A 61 15.28 -27.25 -37.18
N GLU A 62 16.38 -27.99 -37.16
CA GLU A 62 16.68 -28.94 -38.25
C GLU A 62 16.03 -30.28 -37.83
N GLU A 63 15.21 -30.85 -38.72
CA GLU A 63 14.35 -32.04 -38.61
C GLU A 63 14.79 -33.17 -37.66
N LEU A 64 14.68 -32.98 -36.34
CA LEU A 64 14.88 -34.03 -35.34
C LEU A 64 13.55 -34.30 -34.63
N ASN A 65 13.04 -35.52 -34.78
CA ASN A 65 11.84 -35.99 -34.07
C ASN A 65 12.21 -36.35 -32.62
N TYR A 66 11.89 -35.46 -31.68
CA TYR A 66 12.04 -35.72 -30.25
C TYR A 66 10.74 -36.20 -29.63
N ASN A 67 10.85 -37.16 -28.72
CA ASN A 67 9.82 -37.47 -27.72
C ASN A 67 10.12 -36.71 -26.43
N TYR A 68 9.09 -36.41 -25.63
CA TYR A 68 9.22 -35.62 -24.40
C TYR A 68 8.76 -36.40 -23.17
N LEU A 69 9.24 -36.02 -22.00
CA LEU A 69 8.74 -36.48 -20.72
C LEU A 69 8.79 -35.34 -19.69
N TRP A 70 7.62 -34.91 -19.22
CA TRP A 70 7.49 -33.98 -18.10
C TRP A 70 7.83 -34.69 -16.77
N GLU A 71 8.74 -34.11 -16.00
CA GLU A 71 8.95 -34.48 -14.60
C GLU A 71 8.37 -33.39 -13.71
N LEU A 72 7.43 -33.81 -12.85
CA LEU A 72 6.65 -32.94 -11.99
C LEU A 72 6.85 -33.35 -10.53
N PRO A 73 6.88 -32.39 -9.59
CA PRO A 73 6.86 -32.67 -8.16
C PRO A 73 5.62 -33.46 -7.73
N GLU A 74 5.70 -34.21 -6.62
CA GLU A 74 4.61 -35.07 -6.13
C GLU A 74 3.32 -34.31 -5.79
N ASN A 75 3.42 -33.03 -5.47
CA ASN A 75 2.32 -32.14 -5.12
C ASN A 75 1.71 -31.38 -6.32
N VAL A 76 2.03 -31.81 -7.55
CA VAL A 76 1.42 -31.31 -8.79
C VAL A 76 0.52 -32.39 -9.40
N GLU A 77 -0.77 -32.12 -9.49
CA GLU A 77 -1.77 -33.01 -10.06
C GLU A 77 -1.89 -32.78 -11.58
N ILE A 78 -1.97 -33.84 -12.39
CA ILE A 78 -2.24 -33.74 -13.83
C ILE A 78 -3.76 -33.81 -14.06
N ILE A 79 -4.34 -32.76 -14.63
CA ILE A 79 -5.77 -32.69 -14.95
C ILE A 79 -6.06 -33.35 -16.30
N SER A 80 -5.22 -33.10 -17.31
CA SER A 80 -5.38 -33.71 -18.64
C SER A 80 -4.11 -33.64 -19.48
N GLY A 81 -4.05 -34.48 -20.51
CA GLY A 81 -2.82 -34.74 -21.24
C GLY A 81 -2.04 -35.89 -20.60
N ASP A 82 -1.00 -36.33 -21.30
CA ASP A 82 -0.04 -37.28 -20.76
C ASP A 82 1.32 -36.60 -20.62
N LYS A 83 2.19 -37.18 -19.77
CA LYS A 83 3.53 -36.63 -19.54
C LYS A 83 4.41 -36.61 -20.80
N THR A 84 3.99 -37.20 -21.91
CA THR A 84 4.74 -37.23 -23.17
C THR A 84 4.24 -36.25 -24.22
N SER A 85 3.13 -35.58 -23.94
CA SER A 85 2.51 -34.60 -24.82
C SER A 85 3.20 -33.23 -24.76
N LYS A 86 3.12 -32.49 -25.86
CA LYS A 86 3.65 -31.12 -25.97
C LYS A 86 2.93 -30.10 -25.08
N GLU A 87 1.78 -30.46 -24.54
CA GLU A 87 0.94 -29.60 -23.71
C GLU A 87 0.32 -30.42 -22.57
N LEU A 88 0.51 -29.97 -21.34
CA LEU A 88 0.03 -30.64 -20.14
C LEU A 88 -0.83 -29.69 -19.31
N LYS A 89 -1.98 -30.15 -18.83
CA LYS A 89 -2.78 -29.40 -17.85
C LYS A 89 -2.54 -29.92 -16.45
N ILE A 90 -2.17 -29.04 -15.53
CA ILE A 90 -1.83 -29.36 -14.14
C ILE A 90 -2.62 -28.54 -13.13
N LYS A 91 -2.63 -28.98 -11.88
CA LYS A 91 -3.18 -28.25 -10.73
C LYS A 91 -2.22 -28.35 -9.56
N VAL A 92 -2.11 -27.26 -8.80
CA VAL A 92 -1.27 -27.17 -7.61
C VAL A 92 -2.13 -26.77 -6.42
N THR A 93 -2.04 -27.49 -5.30
CA THR A 93 -2.91 -27.29 -4.12
C THR A 93 -2.20 -26.66 -2.92
N THR A 94 -0.93 -26.23 -3.09
CA THR A 94 -0.14 -25.59 -2.04
C THR A 94 0.66 -24.42 -2.61
N LEU A 95 0.87 -23.37 -1.81
CA LEU A 95 1.82 -22.30 -2.14
C LEU A 95 3.25 -22.87 -2.22
N GLY A 96 4.07 -22.35 -3.13
CA GLY A 96 5.48 -22.76 -3.21
C GLY A 96 6.12 -22.62 -4.59
N GLU A 97 7.39 -22.99 -4.65
CA GLU A 97 8.17 -23.12 -5.89
C GLU A 97 8.25 -24.58 -6.32
N TYR A 98 8.02 -24.83 -7.59
CA TYR A 98 7.92 -26.15 -8.18
C TYR A 98 8.91 -26.24 -9.35
N LEU A 99 9.89 -27.12 -9.24
CA LEU A 99 10.78 -27.43 -10.35
C LEU A 99 10.04 -28.34 -11.32
N ILE A 100 9.87 -27.88 -12.54
CA ILE A 100 9.24 -28.61 -13.64
C ILE A 100 10.33 -28.80 -14.69
N SER A 101 10.74 -30.04 -14.92
CA SER A 101 11.70 -30.36 -15.97
C SER A 101 11.04 -31.08 -17.11
N VAL A 102 11.66 -31.00 -18.29
CA VAL A 102 11.32 -31.84 -19.42
C VAL A 102 12.56 -32.51 -19.97
N LYS A 103 12.51 -33.84 -20.01
CA LYS A 103 13.48 -34.65 -20.73
C LYS A 103 13.02 -34.83 -22.16
N GLY A 104 13.96 -34.84 -23.09
CA GLY A 104 13.66 -35.31 -24.43
C GLY A 104 14.60 -36.39 -24.90
N PHE A 105 14.04 -37.21 -25.78
CA PHE A 105 14.61 -38.47 -26.20
C PHE A 105 14.54 -38.52 -27.72
N ASN A 106 15.66 -38.89 -28.33
CA ASN A 106 15.68 -39.43 -29.68
C ASN A 106 16.23 -40.86 -29.63
N ASP A 107 16.21 -41.59 -30.75
CA ASP A 107 16.58 -43.01 -30.80
C ASP A 107 18.03 -43.32 -30.33
N GLU A 108 18.85 -42.30 -30.06
CA GLU A 108 20.28 -42.45 -29.76
C GLU A 108 20.69 -41.97 -28.35
N MET A 109 19.95 -41.07 -27.69
CA MET A 109 20.27 -40.60 -26.32
C MET A 109 19.06 -40.07 -25.51
N GLU A 110 19.06 -40.31 -24.19
CA GLU A 110 18.26 -39.58 -23.19
C GLU A 110 19.03 -38.32 -22.76
N ARG A 111 18.43 -37.14 -22.90
CA ARG A 111 19.03 -35.87 -22.46
C ARG A 111 17.97 -35.01 -21.75
N GLU A 112 18.38 -34.42 -20.63
CA GLU A 112 17.64 -33.33 -20.00
C GLU A 112 17.71 -32.10 -20.91
N LEU A 113 16.53 -31.59 -21.33
CA LEU A 113 16.46 -30.56 -22.38
C LEU A 113 16.20 -29.17 -21.81
N THR A 114 15.40 -29.03 -20.75
CA THR A 114 15.22 -27.76 -20.03
C THR A 114 14.55 -27.97 -18.67
N ASP A 115 14.84 -27.07 -17.74
CA ASP A 115 14.19 -26.96 -16.43
C ASP A 115 13.52 -25.59 -16.31
N GLY A 116 12.29 -25.54 -15.79
CA GLY A 116 11.54 -24.33 -15.51
C GLY A 116 10.99 -24.35 -14.09
N THR A 117 10.96 -23.19 -13.43
CA THR A 117 10.43 -23.06 -12.08
C THR A 117 9.05 -22.40 -12.11
N LEU A 118 8.02 -23.08 -11.60
CA LEU A 118 6.68 -22.55 -11.39
C LEU A 118 6.54 -22.02 -9.96
N LYS A 119 6.16 -20.75 -9.80
CA LYS A 119 5.85 -20.15 -8.49
C LYS A 119 4.35 -19.94 -8.35
N ILE A 120 3.79 -20.38 -7.23
CA ILE A 120 2.37 -20.23 -6.87
C ILE A 120 2.28 -19.34 -5.64
N GLU A 121 1.63 -18.18 -5.77
CA GLU A 121 1.60 -17.10 -4.79
C GLU A 121 0.18 -16.77 -4.31
N GLU A 122 0.08 -16.28 -3.07
CA GLU A 122 -1.18 -16.02 -2.38
C GLU A 122 -1.79 -14.65 -2.73
N VAL A 123 -0.94 -13.74 -3.20
CA VAL A 123 -1.30 -12.44 -3.75
C VAL A 123 -0.90 -12.42 -5.21
N VAL A 124 -1.84 -12.01 -6.05
CA VAL A 124 -1.59 -11.82 -7.48
C VAL A 124 -1.73 -10.34 -7.80
N PHE A 125 -0.71 -9.80 -8.46
CA PHE A 125 -0.78 -8.48 -9.07
C PHE A 125 -2.04 -8.38 -9.95
N ASN A 126 -2.92 -7.42 -9.66
CA ASN A 126 -4.17 -7.25 -10.42
C ASN A 126 -4.01 -6.20 -11.52
N TYR A 127 -3.58 -5.00 -11.15
CA TYR A 127 -3.42 -3.86 -12.05
C TYR A 127 -2.58 -2.78 -11.37
N GLN A 128 -1.94 -1.94 -12.19
CA GLN A 128 -1.36 -0.69 -11.73
C GLN A 128 -1.64 0.47 -12.68
N GLY A 129 -1.71 1.69 -12.15
CA GLY A 129 -1.93 2.90 -12.95
C GLY A 129 -1.15 4.10 -12.44
N LEU A 130 -0.88 5.04 -13.35
CA LEU A 130 -0.33 6.37 -13.04
C LEU A 130 -1.40 7.43 -13.31
N PHE A 131 -1.69 8.24 -12.30
CA PHE A 131 -2.74 9.25 -12.32
C PHE A 131 -2.19 10.58 -11.84
N GLY A 132 -2.55 11.66 -12.51
CA GLY A 132 -2.06 12.97 -12.15
C GLY A 132 -2.28 13.97 -13.26
N THR A 133 -1.89 15.19 -12.98
CA THR A 133 -1.84 16.30 -13.91
C THR A 133 -0.39 16.50 -14.37
N LYS A 134 -0.13 17.59 -15.08
CA LYS A 134 1.25 18.01 -15.40
C LYS A 134 1.97 18.66 -14.21
N ASN A 135 1.24 18.90 -13.12
CA ASN A 135 1.70 19.64 -11.96
C ASN A 135 2.31 18.65 -10.94
N ARG A 136 2.54 19.11 -9.70
CA ARG A 136 2.86 18.21 -8.58
C ARG A 136 1.55 17.78 -7.92
N ASP A 137 1.20 16.50 -8.05
CA ASP A 137 -0.02 15.90 -7.51
C ASP A 137 0.31 15.05 -6.27
N SER A 138 0.12 15.63 -5.09
CA SER A 138 0.40 14.94 -3.84
C SER A 138 -0.84 14.22 -3.34
N LEU A 139 -0.78 12.88 -3.33
CA LEU A 139 -1.74 12.03 -2.63
C LEU A 139 -1.60 12.16 -1.10
N TRP A 140 -2.71 12.18 -0.39
CA TRP A 140 -2.73 12.17 1.08
C TRP A 140 -3.57 11.04 1.66
N ASP A 141 -4.67 10.66 1.01
CA ASP A 141 -5.49 9.52 1.42
C ASP A 141 -6.22 8.92 0.21
N LEU A 142 -6.73 7.71 0.35
CA LEU A 142 -7.62 7.09 -0.62
C LEU A 142 -8.73 6.32 0.09
N ASP A 143 -9.89 6.22 -0.57
CA ASP A 143 -11.00 5.42 -0.09
C ASP A 143 -11.57 4.57 -1.23
N TYR A 144 -12.20 3.45 -0.88
CA TYR A 144 -12.87 2.57 -1.82
C TYR A 144 -14.35 2.43 -1.47
N LYS A 145 -15.20 2.57 -2.48
CA LYS A 145 -16.64 2.40 -2.33
C LYS A 145 -17.30 2.00 -3.64
N ASN A 146 -18.12 0.95 -3.61
CA ASN A 146 -19.00 0.56 -4.72
C ASN A 146 -18.26 0.42 -6.06
N GLY A 147 -17.08 -0.23 -6.04
CA GLY A 147 -16.27 -0.44 -7.26
C GLY A 147 -15.48 0.78 -7.75
N ASN A 148 -15.35 1.82 -6.93
CA ASN A 148 -14.57 3.01 -7.25
C ASN A 148 -13.55 3.31 -6.16
N ILE A 149 -12.40 3.81 -6.58
CA ILE A 149 -11.32 4.31 -5.73
C ILE A 149 -11.36 5.82 -5.84
N VAL A 150 -11.33 6.51 -4.72
CA VAL A 150 -11.30 7.97 -4.66
C VAL A 150 -10.00 8.41 -4.02
N PHE A 151 -9.21 9.19 -4.73
CA PHE A 151 -7.99 9.81 -4.24
C PHE A 151 -8.31 11.17 -3.65
N PHE A 152 -7.63 11.50 -2.55
CA PHE A 152 -7.70 12.79 -1.89
C PHE A 152 -6.30 13.36 -1.75
N GLY A 153 -6.15 14.63 -2.10
CA GLY A 153 -4.88 15.28 -1.91
C GLY A 153 -4.81 16.74 -2.32
N SER A 154 -3.63 17.15 -2.81
CA SER A 154 -3.34 18.51 -3.21
C SER A 154 -2.62 18.59 -4.56
N ASN A 155 -2.96 19.59 -5.37
CA ASN A 155 -2.33 19.91 -6.64
C ASN A 155 -1.60 21.24 -6.53
N LEU A 156 -0.30 21.24 -6.85
CA LEU A 156 0.53 22.45 -6.84
C LEU A 156 0.95 22.84 -8.25
N ILE A 157 0.45 23.95 -8.75
CA ILE A 157 1.02 24.61 -9.93
C ILE A 157 2.32 25.29 -9.47
N GLU A 158 3.40 25.14 -10.23
CA GLU A 158 4.72 25.65 -9.84
C GLU A 158 4.68 27.16 -9.53
N ASN A 159 5.22 27.56 -8.37
CA ASN A 159 5.22 28.93 -7.84
C ASN A 159 3.82 29.52 -7.57
N THR A 160 2.80 28.67 -7.33
CA THR A 160 1.49 29.08 -6.83
C THR A 160 1.18 28.44 -5.47
N ASN A 161 -0.02 28.67 -4.97
CA ASN A 161 -0.61 27.96 -3.84
C ASN A 161 -1.01 26.52 -4.19
N PHE A 162 -1.12 25.68 -3.16
CA PHE A 162 -1.75 24.36 -3.24
C PHE A 162 -3.26 24.50 -3.40
N ASN A 163 -3.84 23.63 -4.23
CA ASN A 163 -5.29 23.48 -4.37
C ASN A 163 -5.69 22.06 -3.97
N VAL A 164 -6.90 21.89 -3.43
CA VAL A 164 -7.50 20.58 -3.19
C VAL A 164 -7.57 19.81 -4.51
N TYR A 165 -7.15 18.54 -4.47
CA TYR A 165 -7.20 17.62 -5.59
C TYR A 165 -7.97 16.36 -5.18
N SER A 166 -8.93 15.94 -6.00
CA SER A 166 -9.57 14.64 -5.83
C SER A 166 -9.91 14.00 -7.17
N MET A 167 -9.83 12.68 -7.21
CA MET A 167 -10.07 11.91 -8.43
C MET A 167 -10.79 10.62 -8.09
N ASN A 168 -11.86 10.31 -8.83
CA ASN A 168 -12.58 9.05 -8.72
C ASN A 168 -12.26 8.18 -9.93
N VAL A 169 -11.83 6.95 -9.65
CA VAL A 169 -11.36 5.97 -10.63
C VAL A 169 -12.14 4.66 -10.46
N ASN A 170 -12.62 4.11 -11.57
CA ASN A 170 -13.22 2.78 -11.59
C ASN A 170 -12.17 1.72 -11.25
N SER A 171 -12.42 0.92 -10.20
CA SER A 171 -11.42 0.00 -9.66
C SER A 171 -11.13 -1.21 -10.58
N VAL A 172 -12.04 -1.53 -11.51
CA VAL A 172 -11.92 -2.69 -12.40
C VAL A 172 -11.05 -2.37 -13.61
N ASN A 173 -11.15 -1.14 -14.14
CA ASN A 173 -10.50 -0.77 -15.40
C ASN A 173 -9.64 0.49 -15.30
N GLY A 174 -9.44 1.08 -14.12
CA GLY A 174 -8.62 2.29 -13.96
C GLY A 174 -9.18 3.51 -14.72
N GLY A 175 -10.44 3.47 -15.16
CA GLY A 175 -11.09 4.56 -15.87
C GLY A 175 -11.40 5.71 -14.93
N ILE A 176 -10.90 6.90 -15.24
CA ILE A 176 -11.21 8.12 -14.48
C ILE A 176 -12.68 8.49 -14.74
N ASN A 177 -13.48 8.52 -13.68
CA ASN A 177 -14.87 8.97 -13.70
C ASN A 177 -14.93 10.50 -13.67
N TRP A 178 -14.18 11.11 -12.76
CA TRP A 178 -14.05 12.56 -12.65
C TRP A 178 -12.76 12.95 -11.91
N THR A 179 -12.37 14.21 -12.09
CA THR A 179 -11.27 14.85 -11.37
C THR A 179 -11.70 16.26 -10.98
N THR A 180 -11.37 16.65 -9.76
CA THR A 180 -11.79 17.90 -9.14
C THR A 180 -10.57 18.60 -8.58
N ILE A 181 -10.40 19.87 -8.96
CA ILE A 181 -9.38 20.78 -8.43
C ILE A 181 -10.11 22.01 -7.91
N LEU A 182 -9.91 22.34 -6.64
CA LEU A 182 -10.60 23.44 -5.95
C LEU A 182 -9.62 24.19 -5.08
N GLY A 183 -9.78 25.51 -5.00
CA GLY A 183 -9.01 26.34 -4.08
C GLY A 183 -9.23 27.81 -4.36
N GLY A 184 -8.67 28.64 -3.50
CA GLY A 184 -8.77 30.10 -3.52
C GLY A 184 -7.41 30.76 -3.69
N ASN A 185 -7.24 31.89 -3.02
CA ASN A 185 -6.04 32.72 -3.08
C ASN A 185 -4.90 32.29 -2.12
N GLY A 186 -5.14 31.32 -1.25
CA GLY A 186 -4.18 30.72 -0.32
C GLY A 186 -4.06 29.22 -0.55
N ASP A 187 -3.29 28.54 0.29
CA ASP A 187 -3.16 27.08 0.23
C ASP A 187 -4.47 26.40 0.67
N ASP A 188 -4.94 25.45 -0.14
CA ASP A 188 -6.06 24.57 0.12
C ASP A 188 -5.60 23.11 -0.03
N ILE A 189 -5.71 22.32 1.03
CA ILE A 189 -5.16 20.95 1.08
C ILE A 189 -6.25 20.01 1.59
N SER A 190 -6.47 18.89 0.90
CA SER A 190 -7.24 17.76 1.42
C SER A 190 -6.27 16.71 1.95
N LYS A 191 -6.33 16.43 3.25
CA LYS A 191 -5.50 15.40 3.91
C LYS A 191 -6.22 14.06 4.02
N THR A 192 -7.55 14.06 3.94
CA THR A 192 -8.39 12.86 4.03
C THR A 192 -9.68 13.01 3.22
N GLY A 193 -10.40 11.92 3.04
CA GLY A 193 -11.78 11.96 2.57
C GLY A 193 -12.49 10.63 2.74
N ILE A 194 -13.80 10.65 2.53
CA ILE A 194 -14.65 9.47 2.53
C ILE A 194 -15.62 9.49 1.35
N ALA A 195 -15.84 8.33 0.75
CA ALA A 195 -16.85 8.10 -0.25
C ALA A 195 -18.15 7.61 0.41
N LEU A 196 -19.21 8.42 0.29
CA LEU A 196 -20.56 8.08 0.73
C LEU A 196 -21.32 7.43 -0.43
N GLU A 197 -22.57 6.99 -0.18
CA GLU A 197 -23.39 6.36 -1.23
C GLU A 197 -23.65 7.27 -2.44
N GLU A 198 -23.83 8.58 -2.22
CA GLU A 198 -24.15 9.54 -3.29
C GLU A 198 -23.19 10.74 -3.39
N ASP A 199 -22.37 10.96 -2.37
CA ASP A 199 -21.57 12.18 -2.20
C ASP A 199 -20.16 11.83 -1.70
N PHE A 200 -19.27 12.81 -1.68
CA PHE A 200 -17.92 12.66 -1.13
C PHE A 200 -17.65 13.81 -0.15
N LEU A 201 -16.97 13.51 0.95
CA LEU A 201 -16.45 14.51 1.88
C LEU A 201 -14.94 14.49 1.86
N LEU A 202 -14.35 15.67 1.76
CA LEU A 202 -12.91 15.89 1.78
C LEU A 202 -12.58 16.72 3.01
N GLY A 203 -11.62 16.28 3.82
CA GLY A 203 -11.17 16.97 5.02
C GLY A 203 -9.73 17.46 4.87
N GLY A 204 -9.46 18.66 5.37
CA GLY A 204 -8.10 19.18 5.46
C GLY A 204 -8.09 20.60 6.00
N GLU A 205 -7.42 21.51 5.29
CA GLU A 205 -7.22 22.90 5.73
C GLU A 205 -7.26 23.89 4.58
N THR A 206 -7.52 25.16 4.92
CA THR A 206 -7.47 26.27 3.97
C THR A 206 -6.93 27.53 4.63
N SER A 207 -6.06 28.23 3.91
CA SER A 207 -5.65 29.61 4.19
C SER A 207 -6.26 30.62 3.21
N SER A 208 -7.19 30.16 2.36
CA SER A 208 -7.85 30.99 1.36
C SER A 208 -8.89 31.92 1.98
N THR A 209 -8.75 33.22 1.69
CA THR A 209 -9.59 34.30 2.26
C THR A 209 -10.71 34.75 1.32
N ASP A 210 -10.72 34.25 0.09
CA ASP A 210 -11.70 34.54 -0.96
C ASP A 210 -12.77 33.45 -1.12
N LEU A 211 -12.76 32.44 -0.24
CA LEU A 211 -13.82 31.44 -0.15
C LEU A 211 -15.12 32.02 0.45
N THR A 212 -16.23 31.30 0.26
CA THR A 212 -17.55 31.76 0.72
C THR A 212 -17.67 31.86 2.23
N MET A 213 -16.97 30.99 2.96
CA MET A 213 -16.84 31.01 4.42
C MET A 213 -15.44 31.52 4.75
N LYS A 214 -15.36 32.41 5.74
CA LYS A 214 -14.10 33.07 6.11
C LYS A 214 -13.35 32.24 7.14
N ILE A 215 -12.04 32.13 6.94
CA ILE A 215 -11.12 31.69 7.98
C ILE A 215 -10.99 32.74 9.08
N LYS A 216 -10.58 32.31 10.26
CA LYS A 216 -10.39 33.14 11.44
C LYS A 216 -8.92 33.24 11.83
N GLY A 217 -8.15 32.17 11.67
CA GLY A 217 -6.71 32.15 11.89
C GLY A 217 -5.89 32.22 10.60
N GLU A 218 -4.66 31.68 10.65
CA GLU A 218 -3.77 31.60 9.48
C GLU A 218 -4.20 30.50 8.49
N SER A 219 -4.72 29.38 9.02
CA SER A 219 -5.30 28.26 8.28
C SER A 219 -6.39 27.63 9.14
N ASP A 220 -7.57 27.41 8.59
CA ASP A 220 -8.68 26.80 9.32
C ASP A 220 -9.06 25.43 8.74
N ALA A 221 -9.60 24.56 9.60
CA ALA A 221 -10.05 23.23 9.22
C ALA A 221 -11.20 23.31 8.23
N GLN A 222 -11.08 22.61 7.11
CA GLN A 222 -12.05 22.66 6.02
C GLN A 222 -12.63 21.29 5.71
N ILE A 223 -13.95 21.24 5.51
CA ILE A 223 -14.64 20.13 4.85
C ILE A 223 -15.21 20.61 3.53
N ILE A 224 -14.89 19.93 2.43
CA ILE A 224 -15.51 20.14 1.12
C ILE A 224 -16.47 18.98 0.84
N LYS A 225 -17.70 19.31 0.45
CA LYS A 225 -18.67 18.35 -0.06
C LYS A 225 -18.70 18.37 -1.58
N LEU A 226 -18.53 17.20 -2.19
CA LEU A 226 -18.74 16.95 -3.61
C LEU A 226 -19.98 16.07 -3.82
N ASN A 227 -20.67 16.25 -4.93
CA ASN A 227 -21.74 15.34 -5.34
C ASN A 227 -21.19 14.10 -6.08
N SER A 228 -22.08 13.16 -6.45
CA SER A 228 -21.74 11.95 -7.22
C SER A 228 -20.95 12.18 -8.52
N GLU A 229 -21.05 13.37 -9.11
CA GLU A 229 -20.31 13.76 -10.33
C GLU A 229 -18.97 14.44 -10.02
N GLY A 230 -18.54 14.48 -8.76
CA GLY A 230 -17.33 15.16 -8.29
C GLY A 230 -17.45 16.68 -8.22
N LYS A 231 -18.63 17.25 -8.44
CA LYS A 231 -18.81 18.71 -8.49
C LYS A 231 -18.95 19.28 -7.08
N PHE A 232 -18.31 20.42 -6.86
CA PHE A 232 -18.40 21.20 -5.63
C PHE A 232 -19.87 21.51 -5.27
N VAL A 233 -20.25 21.22 -4.03
CA VAL A 233 -21.55 21.55 -3.46
C VAL A 233 -21.40 22.71 -2.48
N LYS A 234 -20.56 22.53 -1.45
CA LYS A 234 -20.37 23.50 -0.35
C LYS A 234 -19.08 23.17 0.41
N ASN A 235 -18.44 24.19 0.98
CA ASN A 235 -17.40 24.04 1.98
C ASN A 235 -17.91 24.45 3.37
N PHE A 236 -17.31 23.87 4.40
CA PHE A 236 -17.52 24.18 5.80
C PHE A 236 -16.16 24.50 6.41
N ILE A 237 -16.10 25.56 7.22
CA ILE A 237 -14.86 26.02 7.87
C ILE A 237 -15.06 25.98 9.38
N TYR A 238 -14.11 25.38 10.07
CA TYR A 238 -14.06 25.23 11.52
C TYR A 238 -12.67 25.66 11.99
N GLY A 239 -12.58 26.26 13.16
CA GLY A 239 -11.30 26.74 13.67
C GLY A 239 -11.42 27.93 14.59
N GLY A 240 -10.28 28.37 15.08
CA GLY A 240 -10.13 29.48 16.00
C GLY A 240 -9.17 30.53 15.48
N ASP A 241 -8.43 31.14 16.39
CA ASP A 241 -7.45 32.20 16.10
C ASP A 241 -6.09 31.68 15.62
N GLY A 242 -5.90 30.35 15.55
CA GLY A 242 -4.65 29.68 15.22
C GLY A 242 -4.64 28.97 13.85
N ASN A 243 -3.89 27.88 13.77
CA ASN A 243 -3.90 26.93 12.68
C ASN A 243 -4.72 25.70 13.10
N ASP A 244 -5.68 25.33 12.27
CA ASP A 244 -6.57 24.20 12.49
C ASP A 244 -6.63 23.34 11.21
N TRP A 245 -6.53 22.02 11.32
CA TRP A 245 -6.70 21.13 10.17
C TRP A 245 -7.35 19.82 10.55
N ILE A 246 -8.00 19.18 9.58
CA ILE A 246 -8.56 17.83 9.71
C ILE A 246 -7.54 16.80 9.20
N THR A 247 -7.36 15.73 9.97
CA THR A 247 -6.55 14.56 9.57
C THR A 247 -7.44 13.38 9.16
N LYS A 248 -8.59 13.15 9.80
CA LYS A 248 -9.44 11.99 9.50
C LYS A 248 -10.93 12.30 9.65
N ILE A 249 -11.75 11.68 8.81
CA ILE A 249 -13.21 11.72 8.87
C ILE A 249 -13.73 10.28 8.93
N ILE A 250 -14.67 10.01 9.83
CA ILE A 250 -15.39 8.73 9.92
C ILE A 250 -16.89 8.98 9.84
N GLU A 251 -17.59 8.25 8.97
CA GLU A 251 -19.06 8.22 8.97
C GLU A 251 -19.60 7.42 10.16
N ILE A 252 -20.60 7.99 10.84
CA ILE A 252 -21.40 7.33 11.86
C ILE A 252 -22.90 7.47 11.52
N ASP A 253 -23.74 6.66 12.17
CA ASP A 253 -25.17 6.57 11.83
C ASP A 253 -25.90 7.92 11.80
N GLU A 254 -25.57 8.81 12.73
CA GLU A 254 -26.21 10.13 12.89
C GLU A 254 -25.34 11.32 12.39
N GLY A 255 -24.18 11.07 11.78
CA GLY A 255 -23.25 12.15 11.50
C GLY A 255 -21.84 11.70 11.15
N TYR A 256 -20.87 12.48 11.62
CA TYR A 256 -19.45 12.24 11.41
C TYR A 256 -18.67 12.42 12.69
N ILE A 257 -17.57 11.67 12.78
CA ILE A 257 -16.51 11.93 13.73
C ILE A 257 -15.33 12.48 12.95
N ILE A 258 -14.83 13.63 13.40
CA ILE A 258 -13.79 14.37 12.71
C ILE A 258 -12.66 14.61 13.70
N GLY A 259 -11.48 14.17 13.32
CA GLY A 259 -10.26 14.33 14.09
C GLY A 259 -9.27 15.21 13.33
N GLY A 260 -8.53 16.02 14.07
CA GLY A 260 -7.53 16.92 13.52
C GLY A 260 -6.66 17.53 14.61
N SER A 261 -5.92 18.58 14.27
CA SER A 261 -5.06 19.28 15.22
C SER A 261 -5.32 20.78 15.18
N THR A 262 -5.07 21.45 16.31
CA THR A 262 -5.32 22.88 16.50
C THR A 262 -4.28 23.47 17.46
N ASN A 263 -3.85 24.72 17.22
CA ASN A 263 -3.19 25.52 18.26
C ASN A 263 -4.06 26.72 18.71
N SER A 264 -5.31 26.77 18.27
CA SER A 264 -6.25 27.83 18.59
C SER A 264 -6.61 27.85 20.08
N GLN A 265 -6.75 29.04 20.65
CA GLN A 265 -7.08 29.24 22.07
C GLN A 265 -8.52 29.67 22.29
N ASP A 266 -9.20 30.12 21.23
CA ASP A 266 -10.53 30.72 21.33
C ASP A 266 -11.67 29.83 20.83
N ILE A 267 -11.39 28.53 20.67
CA ILE A 267 -12.41 27.48 20.50
C ILE A 267 -12.99 27.14 21.88
N GLU A 268 -14.31 27.12 22.00
CA GLU A 268 -14.99 26.83 23.26
C GLU A 268 -14.58 25.46 23.83
N GLY A 269 -14.09 25.46 25.08
CA GLY A 269 -13.63 24.24 25.75
C GLY A 269 -12.22 23.79 25.35
N CYS A 270 -11.54 24.48 24.44
CA CYS A 270 -10.12 24.27 24.18
C CYS A 270 -9.30 24.69 25.39
N ILE A 271 -8.52 23.76 25.91
CA ILE A 271 -7.49 24.01 26.91
C ILE A 271 -6.21 23.58 26.24
N ASN A 272 -5.57 24.51 25.52
CA ASN A 272 -4.31 24.23 24.87
C ASN A 272 -3.26 23.94 25.96
N GLN A 273 -2.80 22.69 26.03
CA GLN A 273 -1.83 22.23 27.02
C GLN A 273 -0.39 22.33 26.51
N GLY A 274 -0.20 22.69 25.24
CA GLY A 274 1.11 22.86 24.63
C GLY A 274 1.10 23.80 23.41
N GLY A 275 1.65 23.35 22.29
CA GLY A 275 1.65 24.10 21.04
C GLY A 275 0.42 23.77 20.21
N TYR A 276 0.41 22.57 19.63
CA TYR A 276 -0.74 21.99 18.96
C TYR A 276 -1.33 20.86 19.80
N ASP A 277 -2.65 20.79 19.87
CA ASP A 277 -3.40 19.69 20.48
C ASP A 277 -4.30 19.03 19.43
N THR A 278 -4.56 17.73 19.63
CA THR A 278 -5.51 16.98 18.81
C THR A 278 -6.93 17.31 19.23
N PHE A 279 -7.80 17.66 18.28
CA PHE A 279 -9.24 17.72 18.53
C PHE A 279 -9.96 16.50 17.94
N LEU A 280 -11.04 16.09 18.61
CA LEU A 280 -12.03 15.15 18.10
C LEU A 280 -13.41 15.77 18.30
N LEU A 281 -14.24 15.76 17.26
CA LEU A 281 -15.61 16.24 17.34
C LEU A 281 -16.60 15.26 16.72
N GLU A 282 -17.80 15.23 17.29
CA GLU A 282 -18.98 14.61 16.67
C GLU A 282 -19.87 15.71 16.11
N ILE A 283 -20.28 15.55 14.85
CA ILE A 283 -21.09 16.54 14.14
C ILE A 283 -22.22 15.85 13.39
N ASP A 284 -23.35 16.53 13.23
CA ASP A 284 -24.48 16.01 12.48
C ASP A 284 -24.19 15.80 10.98
N LYS A 285 -25.03 15.01 10.30
CA LYS A 285 -24.90 14.73 8.86
C LYS A 285 -24.92 15.99 7.96
N LYS A 286 -25.43 17.10 8.47
CA LYS A 286 -25.47 18.37 7.75
C LYS A 286 -24.19 19.18 7.89
N LEU A 287 -23.30 18.79 8.80
CA LEU A 287 -22.09 19.54 9.12
C LEU A 287 -22.41 20.95 9.64
N GLU A 288 -23.51 21.08 10.40
CA GLU A 288 -23.99 22.37 10.92
C GLU A 288 -24.02 22.42 12.45
N ASN A 289 -24.13 21.26 13.10
CA ASN A 289 -24.30 21.17 14.55
C ASN A 289 -23.28 20.21 15.15
N ILE A 290 -22.24 20.76 15.76
CA ILE A 290 -21.28 20.01 16.58
C ILE A 290 -22.02 19.57 17.85
N LYS A 291 -22.10 18.25 18.07
CA LYS A 291 -22.70 17.67 19.29
C LYS A 291 -21.76 17.80 20.48
N TRP A 292 -20.48 17.51 20.27
CA TRP A 292 -19.41 17.72 21.24
C TRP A 292 -18.06 17.84 20.52
N ILE A 293 -17.12 18.50 21.18
CA ILE A 293 -15.71 18.58 20.82
C ILE A 293 -14.84 18.33 22.06
N LYS A 294 -13.73 17.61 21.88
CA LYS A 294 -12.76 17.27 22.91
C LYS A 294 -11.36 17.47 22.38
N PHE A 295 -10.43 17.77 23.29
CA PHE A 295 -9.03 18.01 22.98
C PHE A 295 -8.16 17.02 23.75
N TYR A 296 -7.14 16.50 23.09
CA TYR A 296 -6.23 15.49 23.61
C TYR A 296 -4.81 15.86 23.24
N GLY A 297 -3.91 15.65 24.18
CA GLY A 297 -2.50 15.89 23.97
C GLY A 297 -1.72 15.73 25.27
N THR A 298 -0.54 16.31 25.27
CA THR A 298 0.44 16.38 26.36
C THR A 298 0.77 17.86 26.60
N GLU A 299 1.93 18.15 27.18
CA GLU A 299 2.39 19.54 27.32
C GLU A 299 3.11 20.06 26.05
N GLY A 300 3.27 19.20 25.03
CA GLY A 300 4.05 19.45 23.82
C GLY A 300 3.20 19.76 22.58
N ASN A 301 3.70 19.36 21.41
CA ASN A 301 2.86 19.28 20.22
C ASN A 301 2.29 17.88 20.10
N ASP A 302 1.00 17.78 19.81
CA ASP A 302 0.22 16.54 19.80
C ASP A 302 -0.66 16.49 18.55
N PHE A 303 -0.12 15.90 17.49
CA PHE A 303 -0.80 15.85 16.20
C PHE A 303 -1.54 14.53 16.01
N LEU A 304 -2.80 14.59 15.58
CA LEU A 304 -3.51 13.38 15.17
C LEU A 304 -2.90 12.85 13.87
N VAL A 305 -2.59 11.56 13.86
CA VAL A 305 -2.05 10.86 12.68
C VAL A 305 -3.09 9.89 12.12
N ASP A 306 -3.74 9.11 12.98
CA ASP A 306 -4.81 8.20 12.56
C ASP A 306 -5.93 8.08 13.61
N LEU A 307 -7.13 7.76 13.12
CA LEU A 307 -8.36 7.65 13.88
C LEU A 307 -9.17 6.48 13.32
N LYS A 308 -9.59 5.57 14.21
CA LYS A 308 -10.44 4.43 13.87
C LYS A 308 -11.66 4.35 14.77
N LYS A 309 -12.79 3.93 14.22
CA LYS A 309 -13.99 3.57 14.99
C LYS A 309 -13.84 2.14 15.49
N LYS A 310 -14.13 1.92 16.76
CA LYS A 310 -14.13 0.58 17.37
C LYS A 310 -15.29 -0.25 16.80
N LYS A 311 -14.98 -1.47 16.38
CA LYS A 311 -15.89 -2.54 15.94
C LYS A 311 -16.84 -2.94 17.06
N ALA A 312 -16.39 -2.90 18.31
CA ALA A 312 -17.19 -3.22 19.50
C ALA A 312 -17.38 -2.01 20.43
N ASN A 313 -18.54 -1.97 21.10
CA ASN A 313 -18.89 -1.03 22.19
C ASN A 313 -19.04 0.47 21.82
N ASN A 314 -18.97 0.83 20.53
CA ASN A 314 -19.11 2.20 20.03
C ASN A 314 -18.16 3.19 20.74
N GLY A 315 -16.97 3.37 20.17
CA GLY A 315 -15.98 4.36 20.60
C GLY A 315 -14.91 4.52 19.52
N TYR A 316 -13.78 5.12 19.86
CA TYR A 316 -12.73 5.48 18.91
C TYR A 316 -11.35 5.12 19.42
N LEU A 317 -10.43 4.84 18.51
CA LEU A 317 -9.01 4.68 18.76
C LEU A 317 -8.28 5.81 18.05
N LEU A 318 -7.37 6.47 18.74
CA LEU A 318 -6.56 7.56 18.18
C LEU A 318 -5.07 7.19 18.29
N GLY A 319 -4.33 7.54 17.24
CA GLY A 319 -2.89 7.57 17.23
C GLY A 319 -2.40 9.00 17.07
N LEU A 320 -1.62 9.47 18.04
CA LEU A 320 -1.03 10.81 18.03
C LEU A 320 0.48 10.74 17.88
N GLU A 321 1.04 11.65 17.09
CA GLU A 321 2.43 12.07 17.19
C GLU A 321 2.55 13.03 18.37
N VAL A 322 3.35 12.67 19.38
CA VAL A 322 3.58 13.49 20.57
C VAL A 322 5.08 13.71 20.77
N GLY A 323 5.49 14.94 21.11
CA GLY A 323 6.89 15.22 21.42
C GLY A 323 7.32 16.67 21.17
N ASN A 324 8.61 16.90 21.41
CA ASN A 324 9.35 18.08 20.94
C ASN A 324 10.24 17.66 19.76
N ASP A 325 10.79 18.60 19.00
CA ASP A 325 11.52 18.40 17.73
C ASP A 325 12.57 17.25 17.70
N ASP A 326 13.04 16.76 18.86
CA ASP A 326 14.03 15.68 18.98
C ASP A 326 13.48 14.34 19.56
N GLU A 327 12.23 14.30 20.03
CA GLU A 327 11.62 13.15 20.73
C GLU A 327 10.18 12.83 20.26
N GLU A 328 9.98 12.70 18.95
CA GLU A 328 8.71 12.26 18.36
C GLU A 328 8.36 10.83 18.80
N ASN A 329 7.18 10.64 19.39
CA ASN A 329 6.69 9.34 19.85
C ASN A 329 5.21 9.16 19.46
N ILE A 330 4.73 7.92 19.51
CA ILE A 330 3.34 7.55 19.30
C ILE A 330 2.62 7.46 20.65
N LEU A 331 1.54 8.22 20.80
CA LEU A 331 0.58 8.08 21.89
C LEU A 331 -0.72 7.47 21.35
N LEU A 332 -1.08 6.31 21.86
CA LEU A 332 -2.36 5.65 21.58
C LEU A 332 -3.39 6.04 22.62
N LEU A 333 -4.63 6.31 22.20
CA LEU A 333 -5.76 6.57 23.08
C LEU A 333 -6.95 5.69 22.69
N ASP A 334 -7.63 5.13 23.70
CA ASP A 334 -8.98 4.56 23.56
C ASP A 334 -9.99 5.56 24.12
N ILE A 335 -10.96 5.92 23.30
CA ILE A 335 -11.94 6.96 23.55
C ILE A 335 -13.35 6.37 23.52
N ASN A 336 -14.16 6.74 24.50
CA ASN A 336 -15.59 6.42 24.55
C ASN A 336 -16.38 7.20 23.50
N ASN A 337 -17.60 6.72 23.23
CA ASN A 337 -18.54 7.39 22.32
C ASN A 337 -18.84 8.86 22.65
N ASP A 338 -18.74 9.26 23.92
CA ASP A 338 -18.97 10.63 24.40
C ASP A 338 -17.70 11.50 24.39
N GLY A 339 -16.60 10.98 23.86
CA GLY A 339 -15.30 11.64 23.83
C GLY A 339 -14.59 11.64 25.19
N THR A 340 -14.94 10.78 26.13
CA THR A 340 -14.14 10.58 27.35
C THR A 340 -13.05 9.54 27.10
N GLU A 341 -11.85 9.79 27.61
CA GLU A 341 -10.72 8.86 27.49
C GLU A 341 -10.92 7.64 28.43
N ASN A 342 -10.73 6.44 27.90
CA ASN A 342 -10.64 5.19 28.66
C ASN A 342 -9.22 4.97 29.19
N TRP A 343 -8.26 4.96 28.27
CA TRP A 343 -6.85 4.78 28.58
C TRP A 343 -6.00 5.44 27.48
N ARG A 344 -4.74 5.71 27.83
CA ARG A 344 -3.70 6.13 26.89
C ARG A 344 -2.40 5.38 27.12
N ARG A 345 -1.61 5.20 26.06
CA ARG A 345 -0.34 4.46 26.10
C ARG A 345 0.67 5.01 25.10
N LYS A 346 1.88 5.32 25.58
CA LYS A 346 3.03 5.70 24.75
C LYS A 346 3.76 4.45 24.24
N ILE A 347 4.26 4.48 23.01
CA ILE A 347 5.01 3.37 22.41
C ILE A 347 6.50 3.61 22.56
N GLU A 348 7.13 2.88 23.48
CA GLU A 348 8.57 2.98 23.76
C GLU A 348 9.22 1.60 23.63
N LYS A 349 10.34 1.53 22.91
CA LYS A 349 11.14 0.30 22.75
C LYS A 349 12.61 0.61 23.02
N ASP A 350 13.17 0.05 24.09
CA ASP A 350 14.61 0.11 24.43
C ASP A 350 15.20 1.55 24.44
N ASN A 351 14.41 2.54 24.85
CA ASN A 351 14.71 3.99 24.80
C ASN A 351 14.79 4.59 23.37
N ASN A 352 14.46 3.82 22.34
CA ASN A 352 14.22 4.33 21.00
C ASN A 352 12.74 4.64 20.80
N LEU A 353 12.50 5.67 20.01
CA LEU A 353 11.17 6.20 19.75
C LEU A 353 10.73 5.75 18.36
N ALA A 354 9.51 5.19 18.27
CA ALA A 354 8.85 5.00 16.99
C ALA A 354 8.57 6.38 16.38
N ASN A 355 8.89 6.55 15.10
CA ASN A 355 8.64 7.75 14.35
C ASN A 355 7.13 8.01 14.30
N GLY A 356 6.71 9.11 14.93
CA GLY A 356 5.32 9.50 15.02
C GLY A 356 4.76 10.14 13.75
N LYS A 357 5.59 10.54 12.78
CA LYS A 357 5.14 11.36 11.63
C LYS A 357 4.20 10.64 10.67
N GLN A 358 4.33 9.33 10.56
CA GLN A 358 3.52 8.53 9.67
C GLN A 358 3.38 7.11 10.20
N PHE A 359 2.15 6.73 10.55
CA PHE A 359 1.79 5.39 10.99
C PHE A 359 0.28 5.17 10.81
N GLU A 360 -0.14 3.92 10.84
CA GLU A 360 -1.56 3.54 10.87
C GLU A 360 -1.84 2.63 12.07
N ILE A 361 -3.06 2.74 12.61
CA ILE A 361 -3.56 1.86 13.66
C ILE A 361 -4.72 0.99 13.18
N LEU A 362 -4.84 -0.20 13.75
CA LEU A 362 -5.94 -1.11 13.45
C LEU A 362 -6.42 -1.77 14.75
N GLU A 363 -7.73 -1.78 14.98
CA GLU A 363 -8.30 -2.52 16.10
C GLU A 363 -8.20 -4.03 15.87
N THR A 364 -7.66 -4.72 16.87
CA THR A 364 -7.54 -6.18 16.93
C THR A 364 -8.32 -6.75 18.11
N LYS A 365 -8.30 -8.09 18.23
CA LYS A 365 -8.90 -8.76 19.39
C LYS A 365 -8.14 -8.52 20.71
N LYS A 366 -6.85 -8.18 20.65
CA LYS A 366 -6.01 -7.97 21.84
C LYS A 366 -5.82 -6.49 22.17
N GLY A 367 -6.10 -5.59 21.22
CA GLY A 367 -6.08 -4.15 21.40
C GLY A 367 -5.90 -3.43 20.07
N ILE A 368 -4.71 -2.89 19.84
CA ILE A 368 -4.35 -2.07 18.68
C ILE A 368 -3.10 -2.64 18.02
N LEU A 369 -3.17 -2.90 16.72
CA LEU A 369 -2.01 -3.12 15.88
C LEU A 369 -1.53 -1.76 15.37
N VAL A 370 -0.25 -1.48 15.51
CA VAL A 370 0.41 -0.26 15.03
C VAL A 370 1.39 -0.64 13.94
N VAL A 371 1.33 0.06 12.81
CA VAL A 371 2.35 0.02 11.74
C VAL A 371 2.96 1.39 11.61
N ALA A 372 4.24 1.51 11.95
CA ALA A 372 4.99 2.75 11.97
C ALA A 372 6.41 2.52 11.44
N SER A 373 7.28 3.50 11.62
CA SER A 373 8.71 3.35 11.40
C SER A 373 9.46 3.51 12.72
N ILE A 374 10.58 2.83 12.96
CA ILE A 374 11.38 3.00 14.18
C ILE A 374 12.86 3.07 13.84
N LYS A 375 13.62 3.92 14.55
CA LYS A 375 15.08 3.94 14.43
C LYS A 375 15.63 2.57 14.85
N SER A 376 16.27 1.88 13.91
CA SER A 376 16.82 0.55 14.16
C SER A 376 18.22 0.63 14.75
N MET A 377 18.42 0.10 15.95
CA MET A 377 19.77 -0.28 16.40
C MET A 377 20.11 -1.70 15.91
N GLY A 378 20.05 -1.89 14.59
CA GLY A 378 20.59 -3.01 13.81
C GLY A 378 20.44 -4.42 14.40
N GLY A 379 19.45 -5.16 13.92
CA GLY A 379 19.49 -6.63 13.87
C GLY A 379 20.33 -7.16 12.69
N GLY A 380 21.50 -6.56 12.40
CA GLY A 380 22.36 -6.95 11.27
C GLY A 380 23.47 -5.95 10.91
N VAL A 381 24.72 -6.32 11.22
CA VAL A 381 26.07 -5.81 10.82
C VAL A 381 26.42 -4.31 10.82
N THR A 382 25.50 -3.34 10.74
CA THR A 382 25.85 -1.92 10.99
C THR A 382 24.71 -1.19 11.66
N ALA A 383 24.91 -0.73 12.91
CA ALA A 383 24.01 0.19 13.58
C ALA A 383 24.08 1.55 12.89
N ASN A 384 23.20 1.78 11.92
CA ASN A 384 22.95 3.09 11.31
C ASN A 384 21.64 3.65 11.87
N GLU A 385 21.52 4.98 11.95
CA GLU A 385 20.34 5.71 12.46
C GLU A 385 19.08 5.61 11.56
N ASN A 386 19.04 4.61 10.69
CA ASN A 386 18.01 4.45 9.66
C ASN A 386 16.76 3.79 10.23
N LEU A 387 15.64 3.95 9.52
CA LEU A 387 14.33 3.49 9.96
C LEU A 387 14.04 2.07 9.47
N ASP A 388 13.46 1.23 10.33
CA ASP A 388 12.82 -0.03 9.96
C ASP A 388 11.29 0.10 10.04
N ILE A 389 10.57 -0.70 9.25
CA ILE A 389 9.12 -0.89 9.42
C ILE A 389 8.90 -1.53 10.79
N PHE A 390 8.21 -0.82 11.67
CA PHE A 390 7.83 -1.28 12.99
C PHE A 390 6.38 -1.74 13.00
N VAL A 391 6.15 -2.96 13.44
CA VAL A 391 4.80 -3.49 13.65
C VAL A 391 4.66 -3.98 15.08
N ALA A 392 3.66 -3.49 15.81
CA ALA A 392 3.43 -3.89 17.19
C ALA A 392 1.96 -4.15 17.49
N GLU A 393 1.68 -5.25 18.19
CA GLU A 393 0.39 -5.49 18.82
C GLU A 393 0.42 -4.97 20.25
N VAL A 394 -0.52 -4.11 20.59
CA VAL A 394 -0.53 -3.34 21.84
C VAL A 394 -1.86 -3.55 22.55
N SER A 395 -1.80 -3.99 23.79
CA SER A 395 -2.95 -4.00 24.71
C SER A 395 -2.93 -2.76 25.59
N GLU A 396 -3.99 -2.56 26.39
CA GLU A 396 -4.04 -1.51 27.41
C GLU A 396 -2.83 -1.56 28.36
N GLU A 397 -2.36 -2.77 28.71
CA GLU A 397 -1.33 -2.97 29.72
C GLU A 397 0.10 -2.96 29.15
N LYS A 398 0.31 -3.46 27.93
CA LYS A 398 1.66 -3.70 27.39
C LYS A 398 1.70 -3.83 25.86
N ILE A 399 2.91 -3.78 25.31
CA ILE A 399 3.19 -4.32 23.97
C ILE A 399 3.16 -5.86 24.09
N GLU A 400 2.26 -6.52 23.37
CA GLU A 400 2.13 -7.98 23.38
C GLU A 400 3.23 -8.64 22.56
N TRP A 401 3.54 -8.05 21.41
CA TRP A 401 4.69 -8.38 20.57
C TRP A 401 5.01 -7.22 19.63
N ASP A 402 6.24 -7.19 19.15
CA ASP A 402 6.68 -6.25 18.12
C ASP A 402 7.65 -6.91 17.13
N LYS A 403 7.75 -6.34 15.93
CA LYS A 403 8.59 -6.77 14.82
C LYS A 403 9.17 -5.56 14.09
N ASN A 404 10.39 -5.73 13.62
CA ASN A 404 11.05 -4.81 12.71
C ASN A 404 11.27 -5.51 11.37
N PHE A 405 11.04 -4.82 10.27
CA PHE A 405 11.32 -5.30 8.92
C PHE A 405 12.03 -4.21 8.12
N GLY A 406 13.17 -4.54 7.54
CA GLY A 406 13.95 -3.60 6.74
C GLY A 406 15.32 -4.17 6.37
N GLY A 407 16.13 -3.32 5.77
CA GLY A 407 17.54 -3.57 5.45
C GLY A 407 18.43 -2.52 6.11
N THR A 408 19.50 -2.13 5.43
CA THR A 408 20.46 -1.16 5.96
C THR A 408 20.10 0.29 5.71
N ASN A 409 19.16 0.60 4.81
CA ASN A 409 18.68 1.97 4.54
C ASN A 409 17.30 2.19 5.21
N ASP A 410 16.53 3.17 4.73
CA ASP A 410 15.25 3.52 5.34
C ASP A 410 14.11 2.66 4.78
N ASP A 411 13.34 2.12 5.72
CA ASP A 411 12.18 1.28 5.52
C ASP A 411 11.01 1.85 6.35
N TYR A 412 10.00 2.35 5.67
CA TYR A 412 8.89 3.08 6.29
C TYR A 412 7.63 2.22 6.36
N GLY A 413 7.05 2.08 7.57
CA GLY A 413 5.72 1.49 7.75
C GLY A 413 4.64 2.54 7.59
N ILE A 414 3.64 2.28 6.74
CA ILE A 414 2.67 3.29 6.31
C ILE A 414 1.23 2.88 6.63
N ALA A 415 0.83 1.68 6.21
CA ALA A 415 -0.57 1.27 6.24
C ALA A 415 -0.75 -0.22 6.56
N VAL A 416 -1.96 -0.59 6.99
CA VAL A 416 -2.34 -1.95 7.37
C VAL A 416 -3.78 -2.32 7.04
N GLU A 417 -3.94 -3.49 6.42
CA GLU A 417 -5.25 -4.08 6.13
C GLU A 417 -5.44 -5.42 6.84
N GLU A 418 -6.65 -5.65 7.38
CA GLU A 418 -7.02 -6.94 8.00
C GLU A 418 -7.69 -7.90 7.01
N LEU A 419 -7.00 -9.00 6.72
CA LEU A 419 -7.53 -10.17 6.01
C LEU A 419 -8.06 -11.22 7.00
N ASP A 420 -8.72 -12.28 6.55
CA ASP A 420 -9.24 -13.30 7.46
C ASP A 420 -8.13 -14.06 8.21
N ASP A 421 -7.02 -14.34 7.54
CA ASP A 421 -5.93 -15.20 8.01
C ASP A 421 -4.58 -14.46 8.20
N GLY A 422 -4.56 -13.14 8.08
CA GLY A 422 -3.34 -12.35 8.26
C GLY A 422 -3.60 -10.84 8.32
N TYR A 423 -2.52 -10.09 8.46
CA TYR A 423 -2.50 -8.65 8.18
C TYR A 423 -1.60 -8.39 6.97
N ILE A 424 -1.98 -7.41 6.15
CA ILE A 424 -1.13 -6.88 5.09
C ILE A 424 -0.56 -5.56 5.55
N ILE A 425 0.76 -5.48 5.60
CA ILE A 425 1.54 -4.32 5.98
C ILE A 425 2.07 -3.69 4.70
N ILE A 426 1.85 -2.39 4.56
CA ILE A 426 2.27 -1.62 3.39
C ILE A 426 3.27 -0.57 3.85
N GLY A 427 4.36 -0.48 3.11
CA GLY A 427 5.47 0.39 3.42
C GLY A 427 6.21 0.86 2.17
N SER A 428 7.32 1.56 2.39
CA SER A 428 8.25 1.98 1.34
C SER A 428 9.68 1.65 1.77
N SER A 429 10.53 1.19 0.84
CA SER A 429 11.90 0.76 1.13
C SER A 429 12.88 1.21 0.06
N ASN A 430 13.99 1.83 0.46
CA ASN A 430 15.15 2.06 -0.40
C ASN A 430 16.34 1.15 -0.04
N SER A 431 16.08 0.10 0.74
CA SER A 431 17.07 -0.87 1.18
C SER A 431 17.39 -1.88 0.08
N THR A 432 18.68 -2.01 -0.25
CA THR A 432 19.16 -2.97 -1.27
C THR A 432 19.41 -4.37 -0.73
N ASP A 433 19.34 -4.53 0.60
CA ASP A 433 19.65 -5.75 1.35
C ASP A 433 18.51 -6.17 2.29
N PHE A 434 17.30 -5.64 2.06
CA PHE A 434 16.10 -6.14 2.72
C PHE A 434 15.80 -7.56 2.21
N GLU A 435 16.26 -8.57 2.95
CA GLU A 435 16.27 -9.99 2.54
C GLU A 435 14.96 -10.42 1.88
N GLY A 436 14.95 -10.95 0.66
CA GLY A 436 13.72 -11.43 0.01
C GLY A 436 12.83 -10.34 -0.60
N ILE A 437 13.23 -9.07 -0.49
CA ILE A 437 12.71 -7.95 -1.27
C ILE A 437 13.75 -7.57 -2.33
N LYS A 438 13.29 -7.28 -3.55
CA LYS A 438 14.15 -6.77 -4.61
C LYS A 438 13.95 -5.27 -4.72
N ASN A 439 15.00 -4.49 -4.51
CA ASN A 439 15.00 -3.09 -4.88
C ASN A 439 15.05 -2.96 -6.42
N ILE A 440 14.07 -2.28 -7.00
CA ILE A 440 13.88 -2.13 -8.45
C ILE A 440 14.55 -0.82 -8.92
N GLY A 441 14.56 0.20 -8.07
CA GLY A 441 15.04 1.54 -8.39
C GLY A 441 15.39 2.37 -7.16
N GLY A 442 14.73 3.52 -7.01
CA GLY A 442 14.85 4.36 -5.83
C GLY A 442 14.18 3.70 -4.62
N THR A 443 13.20 4.39 -4.05
CA THR A 443 12.34 3.82 -3.01
C THR A 443 11.21 3.02 -3.67
N ASP A 444 10.98 1.77 -3.27
CA ASP A 444 9.89 0.94 -3.79
C ASP A 444 8.78 0.75 -2.76
N VAL A 445 7.53 0.55 -3.20
CA VAL A 445 6.44 0.10 -2.32
C VAL A 445 6.74 -1.33 -1.90
N VAL A 446 6.71 -1.61 -0.61
CA VAL A 446 6.83 -2.97 -0.06
C VAL A 446 5.52 -3.40 0.57
N VAL A 447 5.15 -4.67 0.35
CA VAL A 447 3.93 -5.28 0.88
C VAL A 447 4.31 -6.57 1.57
N LEU A 448 3.97 -6.69 2.86
CA LEU A 448 4.26 -7.86 3.68
C LEU A 448 2.95 -8.47 4.17
N LYS A 449 2.81 -9.79 4.08
CA LYS A 449 1.80 -10.49 4.88
C LYS A 449 2.43 -10.95 6.17
N ILE A 450 1.76 -10.68 7.29
CA ILE A 450 2.17 -11.16 8.61
C ILE A 450 1.07 -12.01 9.26
N ASN A 451 1.49 -12.96 10.09
CA ASN A 451 0.59 -13.80 10.86
C ASN A 451 -0.02 -13.01 12.04
N LYS A 452 -1.34 -13.07 12.22
CA LYS A 452 -2.07 -12.30 13.25
C LYS A 452 -1.62 -12.56 14.68
N GLU A 453 -1.20 -13.80 14.99
CA GLU A 453 -0.88 -14.19 16.36
C GLU A 453 0.56 -13.90 16.76
N THR A 454 1.48 -14.00 15.80
CA THR A 454 2.93 -13.96 16.06
C THR A 454 3.63 -12.74 15.48
N GLY A 455 2.99 -12.00 14.58
CA GLY A 455 3.59 -10.93 13.80
C GLY A 455 4.64 -11.42 12.79
N ASN A 456 4.89 -12.73 12.69
CA ASN A 456 5.91 -13.25 11.79
C ASN A 456 5.51 -13.03 10.33
N CYS A 457 6.48 -12.60 9.52
CA CYS A 457 6.31 -12.47 8.08
C CYS A 457 6.04 -13.83 7.43
N VAL A 458 5.03 -13.88 6.58
CA VAL A 458 4.62 -15.03 5.78
C VAL A 458 5.22 -14.93 4.39
N TRP A 459 5.04 -13.78 3.74
CA TRP A 459 5.65 -13.42 2.47
C TRP A 459 5.79 -11.90 2.38
N LYS A 460 6.64 -11.45 1.45
CA LYS A 460 6.83 -10.03 1.18
C LYS A 460 7.26 -9.81 -0.27
N ASN A 461 6.80 -8.69 -0.84
CA ASN A 461 7.03 -8.31 -2.23
C ASN A 461 7.29 -6.80 -2.34
N SER A 462 7.97 -6.38 -3.41
CA SER A 462 8.17 -4.98 -3.78
C SER A 462 7.58 -4.66 -5.15
N TYR A 463 7.13 -3.41 -5.30
CA TYR A 463 6.50 -2.89 -6.50
C TYR A 463 6.96 -1.46 -6.75
N GLY A 464 7.35 -1.17 -7.99
CA GLY A 464 7.94 0.12 -8.34
C GLY A 464 8.55 0.15 -9.73
N GLY A 465 9.14 1.29 -10.05
CA GLY A 465 9.91 1.58 -11.25
C GLY A 465 11.37 1.88 -10.91
N LEU A 466 11.99 2.75 -11.71
CA LEU A 466 13.40 3.14 -11.50
C LEU A 466 13.55 4.36 -10.57
N GLY A 467 12.46 5.07 -10.29
CA GLY A 467 12.40 6.22 -9.38
C GLY A 467 11.90 5.81 -8.00
N ASP A 468 11.32 6.77 -7.29
CA ASP A 468 10.69 6.57 -5.97
C ASP A 468 9.19 6.32 -6.12
N GLU A 469 8.67 5.32 -5.43
CA GLU A 469 7.27 5.02 -5.18
C GLU A 469 7.02 4.99 -3.66
N ILE A 470 6.56 6.11 -3.12
CA ILE A 470 6.35 6.29 -1.69
C ILE A 470 4.87 6.02 -1.38
N ALA A 471 4.58 4.91 -0.72
CA ALA A 471 3.24 4.56 -0.26
C ALA A 471 2.67 5.65 0.66
N VAL A 472 1.37 5.91 0.53
CA VAL A 472 0.67 6.96 1.30
C VAL A 472 -0.51 6.38 2.09
N SER A 473 -1.35 5.59 1.43
CA SER A 473 -2.58 5.05 2.02
C SER A 473 -3.00 3.77 1.31
N SER A 474 -3.86 2.99 1.95
CA SER A 474 -4.51 1.82 1.36
C SER A 474 -5.99 1.76 1.66
N SER A 475 -6.68 0.95 0.87
CA SER A 475 -8.07 0.58 1.13
C SER A 475 -8.31 -0.81 0.57
N ILE A 476 -9.29 -1.51 1.16
CA ILE A 476 -9.67 -2.87 0.76
C ILE A 476 -11.12 -2.88 0.26
N ASP A 477 -11.40 -3.72 -0.74
CA ASP A 477 -12.75 -3.89 -1.23
C ASP A 477 -13.72 -4.51 -0.20
N GLU A 478 -15.03 -4.38 -0.44
CA GLU A 478 -16.04 -4.84 0.53
C GLU A 478 -15.97 -6.36 0.77
N ASP A 479 -15.47 -7.11 -0.22
CA ASP A 479 -15.28 -8.56 -0.16
C ASP A 479 -13.94 -8.99 0.49
N LYS A 480 -13.05 -8.06 0.83
CA LYS A 480 -11.69 -8.30 1.35
C LYS A 480 -10.80 -9.15 0.45
N LYS A 481 -10.97 -9.02 -0.87
CA LYS A 481 -10.24 -9.75 -1.91
C LYS A 481 -9.29 -8.87 -2.70
N ILE A 482 -9.46 -7.56 -2.67
CA ILE A 482 -8.62 -6.64 -3.42
C ILE A 482 -8.15 -5.52 -2.50
N ILE A 483 -6.84 -5.35 -2.42
CA ILE A 483 -6.19 -4.25 -1.72
C ILE A 483 -5.73 -3.25 -2.77
N TYR A 484 -6.03 -1.97 -2.52
CA TYR A 484 -5.62 -0.83 -3.32
C TYR A 484 -4.60 -0.03 -2.52
N ILE A 485 -3.44 0.22 -3.11
CA ILE A 485 -2.34 0.96 -2.49
C ILE A 485 -2.09 2.18 -3.35
N GLY A 486 -2.18 3.36 -2.74
CA GLY A 486 -1.82 4.62 -3.37
C GLY A 486 -0.44 5.07 -2.92
N ALA A 487 0.38 5.45 -3.88
CA ALA A 487 1.74 5.94 -3.67
C ALA A 487 1.99 7.20 -4.51
N LYS A 488 2.93 8.04 -4.07
CA LYS A 488 3.49 9.13 -4.89
C LYS A 488 4.66 8.58 -5.69
N THR A 489 4.80 8.99 -6.95
CA THR A 489 5.90 8.54 -7.79
C THR A 489 6.55 9.61 -8.64
N ASN A 490 7.88 9.57 -8.71
CA ASN A 490 8.68 10.33 -9.67
C ASN A 490 9.23 9.45 -10.82
N SER A 491 8.92 8.14 -10.84
CA SER A 491 9.29 7.25 -11.94
C SER A 491 8.69 7.75 -13.24
N THR A 492 9.50 7.81 -14.31
CA THR A 492 9.00 8.22 -15.64
C THR A 492 8.14 7.15 -16.31
N GLU A 493 8.34 5.88 -15.92
CA GLU A 493 7.59 4.74 -16.40
C GLU A 493 7.56 3.62 -15.33
N ILE A 494 6.41 3.00 -15.13
CA ILE A 494 6.25 1.78 -14.32
C ILE A 494 5.52 0.73 -15.15
N GLY A 495 6.19 -0.37 -15.45
CA GLY A 495 5.63 -1.46 -16.24
C GLY A 495 4.97 -1.02 -17.55
N GLY A 496 5.63 -0.19 -18.36
CA GLY A 496 5.08 0.28 -19.64
C GLY A 496 4.09 1.45 -19.54
N ILE A 497 3.75 1.92 -18.33
CA ILE A 497 2.85 3.05 -18.09
C ILE A 497 3.68 4.28 -17.79
N LYS A 498 3.50 5.34 -18.59
CA LYS A 498 4.27 6.59 -18.46
C LYS A 498 3.62 7.57 -17.49
N ASN A 499 4.46 8.23 -16.72
CA ASN A 499 4.10 9.35 -15.84
C ASN A 499 3.71 10.59 -16.68
N ASN A 500 2.74 11.37 -16.19
CA ASN A 500 2.20 12.56 -16.85
C ASN A 500 2.70 13.89 -16.25
N GLY A 501 3.60 13.86 -15.27
CA GLY A 501 4.06 15.06 -14.57
C GLY A 501 5.42 14.88 -13.89
N LEU A 502 5.63 15.66 -12.83
CA LEU A 502 6.83 15.60 -11.97
C LEU A 502 6.66 14.59 -10.83
N GLU A 503 5.46 14.54 -10.24
CA GLU A 503 5.05 13.62 -9.18
C GLU A 503 3.61 13.20 -9.50
N ASP A 504 3.39 11.92 -9.80
CA ASP A 504 2.09 11.33 -10.10
C ASP A 504 1.66 10.37 -8.97
N ILE A 505 0.40 9.99 -8.99
CA ILE A 505 -0.17 8.94 -8.13
C ILE A 505 0.03 7.59 -8.80
N TYR A 506 0.80 6.71 -8.16
CA TYR A 506 0.87 5.29 -8.46
C TYR A 506 -0.22 4.55 -7.68
N LEU A 507 -1.15 3.94 -8.39
CA LEU A 507 -2.12 3.01 -7.81
C LEU A 507 -1.66 1.59 -8.11
N LEU A 508 -1.46 0.78 -7.07
CA LEU A 508 -1.24 -0.65 -7.15
C LEU A 508 -2.49 -1.38 -6.63
N SER A 509 -2.97 -2.37 -7.36
CA SER A 509 -4.05 -3.25 -6.94
C SER A 509 -3.55 -4.69 -6.82
N LEU A 510 -3.80 -5.31 -5.68
CA LEU A 510 -3.39 -6.67 -5.34
C LEU A 510 -4.62 -7.51 -5.04
N LYS A 511 -4.73 -8.67 -5.68
CA LYS A 511 -5.79 -9.66 -5.43
C LYS A 511 -5.33 -10.68 -4.41
N TYR A 512 -6.23 -11.11 -3.55
CA TYR A 512 -5.99 -12.03 -2.45
C TYR A 512 -7.00 -13.17 -2.42
N GLY A 513 -6.53 -14.40 -2.11
CA GLY A 513 -7.38 -15.51 -1.71
C GLY A 513 -8.31 -16.07 -2.79
N ILE A 514 -7.87 -16.09 -4.04
CA ILE A 514 -8.65 -16.66 -5.16
C ILE A 514 -8.40 -18.17 -5.27
#